data_AF-A0A4U0VNU9-F1
#
_entry.id   AF-A0A4U0VNU9-F1
#
_cell.length_a   1.000
_cell.length_b   1.000
_cell.length_c   1.000
_cell.angle_alpha   90.00
_cell.angle_beta   90.00
_cell.angle_gamma   90.00
#
_symmetry.space_group_name_H-M   'P 1'
#
loop_
_entity.id
_entity.type
_entity.pdbx_description
1 polymer ?
#
loop_
_entity_poly.entity_id
_entity_poly.type
_entity_poly.pdbx_seq_one_letter_code
_entity_poly.pdbx_strand_id
1 'polypeptide(L)' 'MAHTACGDVNPDEALICALQTKMYAKGKHCGRKIQITRTSGKGGQIVVTVADECPR' A
#
# COMPACT_ATOMS: atom_id res chain seq x y z
N MET A 1 -10.56 17.53 -5.28
CA MET A 1 -10.83 16.23 -4.65
C MET A 1 -9.50 15.52 -4.50
N ALA A 2 -9.05 15.22 -3.27
CA ALA A 2 -7.89 14.35 -3.09
C ALA A 2 -8.29 12.94 -3.54
N HIS A 3 -7.47 12.30 -4.36
CA HIS A 3 -7.74 10.98 -4.89
C HIS A 3 -6.43 10.21 -4.87
N THR A 4 -6.44 9.00 -4.33
CA THR A 4 -5.31 8.08 -4.47
C THR A 4 -5.36 7.43 -5.85
N ALA A 5 -4.27 6.81 -6.29
CA ALA A 5 -4.21 6.09 -7.56
C ALA A 5 -5.20 4.90 -7.63
N CYS A 6 -5.69 4.39 -6.49
CA CYS A 6 -6.68 3.31 -6.44
C CYS A 6 -8.13 3.76 -6.28
N GLY A 7 -8.43 5.06 -6.09
CA GLY A 7 -9.81 5.56 -6.15
C GLY A 7 -10.35 6.26 -4.90
N ASP A 8 -9.86 5.96 -3.70
CA ASP A 8 -10.52 6.39 -2.46
C ASP A 8 -9.54 7.08 -1.51
N VAL A 9 -10.02 8.15 -0.85
CA VAL A 9 -9.35 8.68 0.34
C VAL A 9 -9.62 7.72 1.49
N ASN A 10 -8.58 7.41 2.26
CA ASN A 10 -8.67 6.50 3.39
C ASN A 10 -8.48 7.26 4.70
N PRO A 11 -9.11 6.83 5.81
CA PRO A 11 -8.85 7.39 7.14
C PRO A 11 -7.44 7.04 7.61
N ASP A 12 -6.88 7.83 8.52
CA ASP A 12 -5.51 7.62 9.04
C ASP A 12 -5.36 6.29 9.81
N GLU A 13 -6.44 5.75 10.34
CA GLU A 13 -6.47 4.45 11.01
C GLU A 13 -6.43 3.26 10.04
N ALA A 14 -6.57 3.48 8.73
CA ALA A 14 -6.56 2.41 7.74
C ALA A 14 -5.15 1.81 7.57
N LEU A 15 -5.06 0.48 7.66
CA LEU A 15 -3.83 -0.26 7.35
C LEU A 15 -3.64 -0.38 5.82
N ILE A 16 -3.13 0.68 5.22
CA ILE A 16 -2.90 0.79 3.77
C ILE A 16 -1.43 1.06 3.44
N CYS A 17 -1.07 0.84 2.18
CA CYS A 17 0.23 1.22 1.64
C CYS A 17 0.13 1.74 0.20
N ALA A 18 1.14 2.53 -0.18
CA ALA A 18 1.43 2.85 -1.57
C ALA A 18 2.53 1.92 -2.10
N LEU A 19 2.47 1.53 -3.37
CA LEU A 19 3.53 0.75 -4.04
C LEU A 19 4.35 1.62 -4.98
N GLN A 20 5.67 1.34 -5.08
CA GLN A 20 6.52 1.92 -6.12
C GLN A 20 5.98 1.58 -7.51
N THR A 21 6.07 2.50 -8.48
CA THR A 21 5.43 2.39 -9.81
C THR A 21 5.54 1.02 -10.49
N LYS A 22 6.73 0.39 -10.46
CA LYS A 22 6.93 -0.94 -11.09
C LYS A 22 6.14 -2.02 -10.37
N MET A 23 6.11 -1.97 -9.04
CA MET A 23 5.34 -2.90 -8.19
C MET A 23 3.84 -2.61 -8.23
N TYR A 24 3.45 -1.34 -8.30
CA TYR A 24 2.07 -0.92 -8.46
C TYR A 24 1.45 -1.48 -9.75
N ALA A 25 2.28 -1.62 -10.79
CA ALA A 25 1.98 -2.32 -12.03
C ALA A 25 0.69 -1.81 -12.70
N LYS A 26 0.54 -0.48 -12.77
CA LYS A 26 -0.63 0.22 -13.33
C LYS A 26 -1.95 -0.19 -12.65
N GLY A 27 -1.95 -0.28 -11.33
CA GLY A 27 -3.16 -0.55 -10.53
C GLY A 27 -3.55 -2.01 -10.41
N LYS A 28 -2.78 -2.96 -10.98
CA LYS A 28 -3.05 -4.42 -10.86
C LYS A 28 -3.12 -4.94 -9.43
N HIS A 29 -2.63 -4.16 -8.46
CA HIS A 29 -2.60 -4.54 -7.06
C HIS A 29 -3.57 -3.75 -6.17
N CYS A 30 -4.33 -2.78 -6.70
CA CYS A 30 -5.31 -2.04 -5.91
C CYS A 30 -6.27 -2.97 -5.16
N GLY A 31 -6.54 -2.68 -3.90
CA GLY A 31 -7.42 -3.47 -3.03
C GLY A 31 -6.85 -4.83 -2.60
N ARG A 32 -5.69 -5.26 -3.12
CA ARG A 32 -5.05 -6.51 -2.68
C ARG A 32 -4.36 -6.30 -1.35
N LYS A 33 -4.41 -7.34 -0.50
CA LYS A 33 -3.65 -7.40 0.75
C LYS A 33 -2.23 -7.90 0.50
N ILE A 34 -1.25 -7.27 1.12
CA ILE A 34 0.14 -7.71 1.14
C ILE A 34 0.63 -7.86 2.57
N GLN A 35 1.52 -8.81 2.80
CA GLN A 35 2.19 -8.96 4.09
C GLN A 35 3.55 -8.25 4.04
N ILE A 36 3.75 -7.32 4.96
CA ILE A 36 5.04 -6.67 5.19
C ILE A 36 5.72 -7.40 6.33
N THR A 37 6.87 -8.00 6.04
CA THR A 37 7.72 -8.66 7.04
C THR A 37 8.93 -7.79 7.31
N ARG A 38 9.14 -7.40 8.57
CA ARG A 38 10.34 -6.69 9.00
C ARG A 38 11.52 -7.66 9.05
N THR A 39 12.58 -7.37 8.31
CA THR A 39 13.75 -8.26 8.16
C THR A 39 14.93 -7.92 9.07
N SER A 40 14.86 -6.83 9.84
CA SER A 40 15.91 -6.38 10.76
C SER A 40 15.35 -5.93 12.12
N GLY A 41 16.21 -5.92 13.15
CA GLY A 41 15.84 -5.56 14.53
C GLY A 41 14.95 -6.61 15.21
N LYS A 42 14.16 -6.21 16.23
CA LYS A 42 13.04 -7.04 16.70
C LYS A 42 12.10 -7.23 15.52
N GLY A 43 11.75 -8.46 15.15
CA GLY A 43 10.93 -8.75 13.96
C GLY A 43 9.48 -8.26 14.05
N GLY A 44 8.65 -8.68 13.10
CA GLY A 44 7.21 -8.41 13.09
C GLY A 44 6.61 -8.51 11.69
N GLN A 45 5.31 -8.74 11.62
CA GLN A 45 4.56 -8.86 10.38
C GLN A 45 3.27 -8.05 10.49
N ILE A 46 2.87 -7.42 9.40
CA ILE A 46 1.59 -6.72 9.28
C ILE A 46 1.00 -6.96 7.89
N VAL A 47 -0.32 -7.10 7.83
CA VAL A 47 -1.06 -7.18 6.57
C VAL A 47 -1.69 -5.81 6.29
N VAL A 48 -1.42 -5.27 5.11
CA VAL A 48 -1.92 -3.95 4.66
C VAL A 48 -2.58 -4.06 3.29
N THR A 49 -3.45 -3.12 2.94
CA THR A 49 -4.12 -3.05 1.63
C THR A 49 -3.43 -2.04 0.71
N VAL A 50 -3.20 -2.40 -0.55
CA VAL A 50 -2.65 -1.44 -1.54
C VAL A 50 -3.72 -0.43 -1.91
N ALA A 51 -3.46 0.84 -1.63
CA ALA A 51 -4.40 1.94 -1.83
C ALA A 51 -3.85 3.06 -2.72
N ASP A 52 -2.56 3.06 -3.07
CA ASP A 52 -1.97 4.13 -3.86
C ASP A 52 -0.71 3.69 -4.63
N GLU A 53 -0.26 4.57 -5.52
CA GLU A 53 1.04 4.55 -6.17
C GLU A 53 1.97 5.56 -5.47
N CYS A 54 3.23 5.18 -5.25
CA CYS A 54 4.29 6.11 -4.86
C CYS A 54 5.22 6.32 -6.07
N PRO A 55 4.97 7.35 -6.91
CA PRO A 55 5.65 7.51 -8.18
C PRO A 55 6.97 8.27 -8.02
N ARG A 56 8.02 7.65 -7.46
CA ARG A 56 9.42 8.14 -7.48
C ARG A 56 10.40 6.98 -7.39
#